data_AF-A0A7S2X7F6-F1
#
_entry.id   AF-A0A7S2X7F6-F1
#
_cell.length_a   1.000
_cell.length_b   1.000
_cell.length_c   1.000
_cell.angle_alpha   90.00
_cell.angle_beta   90.00
_cell.angle_gamma   90.00
#
_symmetry.space_group_name_H-M   'P 1'
#
loop_
_entity.id
_entity.type
_entity.pdbx_description
1 polymer ?
#
loop_
_entity_poly.entity_id
_entity_poly.type
_entity_poly.pdbx_seq_one_letter_code
_entity_poly.pdbx_strand_id
1 'polypeptide(L)'
;GGNPLLSLVIRASVWWEPSLVTSEIAPSLITSEIAPMAWHSSGSTNTDLVANLCKNSLIKSQKVKEAMLNVDRKHYIGDSPASVAYRDTPLSIGNNATISAPHMHAWCLELMELKLGNRVLDIGSGSGYLTACMAHIVGSNGHAYGIEHVPDLVKKSRSNIATDRPDLKNWTIVEGDGRDGLIDHAPYDAIHVGAAASEVPFKLLQQLHPNGGRLITPVGKLDQNLYVFVRDQEKIKQHRITGVRYVPLTDLQLQLTKE
;
A
#
# COMPACT_ATOMS: atom_id res chain seq x y z
N GLY A 1 -53.37 1.62 -14.24
CA GLY A 1 -52.44 1.18 -13.19
C GLY A 1 -51.29 0.46 -13.87
N GLY A 2 -50.04 0.61 -13.50
CA GLY A 2 -49.45 1.16 -12.29
C GLY A 2 -48.18 0.37 -12.01
N ASN A 3 -47.04 1.05 -12.14
CA ASN A 3 -45.69 0.70 -11.71
C ASN A 3 -44.74 -0.07 -12.67
N PRO A 4 -43.70 0.61 -13.20
CA PRO A 4 -42.47 0.04 -13.76
C PRO A 4 -41.34 0.03 -12.70
N LEU A 5 -40.65 -1.11 -12.51
CA LEU A 5 -39.39 -1.19 -11.76
C LEU A 5 -38.29 -1.55 -12.77
N LEU A 6 -37.68 -0.55 -13.42
CA LEU A 6 -36.39 0.05 -13.07
C LEU A 6 -35.23 -0.98 -12.98
N SER A 7 -34.84 -1.53 -14.12
CA SER A 7 -33.47 -2.04 -14.32
C SER A 7 -32.54 -0.84 -14.61
N LEU A 8 -32.07 -0.17 -13.56
CA LEU A 8 -31.06 0.89 -13.71
C LEU A 8 -29.68 0.25 -13.88
N VAL A 9 -29.39 -0.19 -15.10
CA VAL A 9 -28.02 -0.46 -15.53
C VAL A 9 -27.33 0.89 -15.67
N ILE A 10 -26.57 1.29 -14.65
CA ILE A 10 -25.68 2.45 -14.75
C ILE A 10 -24.54 2.08 -15.71
N ARG A 11 -24.75 2.35 -17.00
CA ARG A 11 -23.64 2.55 -17.96
C ARG A 11 -23.08 3.94 -17.71
N ALA A 12 -22.13 4.05 -16.79
CA ALA A 12 -21.29 5.24 -16.68
C ALA A 12 -20.16 5.16 -17.71
N SER A 13 -20.47 5.49 -18.97
CA SER A 13 -19.47 5.80 -19.99
C SER A 13 -19.01 7.24 -19.81
N VAL A 14 -18.29 7.53 -18.71
CA VAL A 14 -17.63 8.82 -18.52
C VAL A 14 -16.30 8.75 -19.23
N TRP A 15 -16.22 9.37 -20.40
CA TRP A 15 -14.98 9.61 -21.12
C TRP A 15 -14.12 10.55 -20.26
N TRP A 16 -13.03 10.03 -19.69
CA TRP A 16 -12.10 10.78 -18.86
C TRP A 16 -11.17 11.64 -19.73
N GLU A 17 -11.09 12.95 -19.46
CA GLU A 17 -10.11 13.83 -20.08
C GLU A 17 -8.84 13.94 -19.21
N PRO A 18 -7.63 13.73 -19.78
CA PRO A 18 -6.36 13.93 -19.08
C PRO A 18 -6.12 15.34 -18.51
N SER A 19 -6.95 16.33 -18.87
CA SER A 19 -6.90 17.73 -18.42
C SER A 19 -7.22 17.91 -16.92
N LEU A 20 -7.74 16.89 -16.25
CA LEU A 20 -8.18 16.94 -14.85
C LEU A 20 -7.11 16.58 -13.82
N VAL A 21 -5.89 16.19 -14.25
CA VAL A 21 -4.74 16.01 -13.36
C VAL A 21 -3.97 17.33 -13.29
N THR A 22 -4.08 18.03 -12.16
CA THR A 22 -3.29 19.24 -11.93
C THR A 22 -2.02 18.89 -11.15
N SER A 23 -0.88 19.28 -11.69
CA SER A 23 0.39 19.23 -10.96
C SER A 23 0.47 20.45 -10.05
N GLU A 24 0.07 20.28 -8.79
CA GLU A 24 0.35 21.27 -7.76
C GLU A 24 1.39 20.71 -6.79
N ILE A 25 2.45 21.47 -6.60
CA ILE A 25 3.41 21.21 -5.55
C ILE A 25 2.77 21.68 -4.24
N ALA A 26 2.22 20.78 -3.43
CA ALA A 26 1.68 21.15 -2.13
C ALA A 26 2.83 21.63 -1.21
N PRO A 27 2.81 22.87 -0.70
CA PRO A 27 3.88 23.39 0.14
C PRO A 27 4.09 22.58 1.43
N SER A 28 3.03 21.93 1.94
CA SER A 28 3.07 21.12 3.17
C SER A 28 3.69 19.73 3.00
N LEU A 29 3.89 19.26 1.77
CA LEU A 29 4.53 17.97 1.46
C LEU A 29 6.01 18.11 1.11
N ILE A 30 6.51 19.35 0.95
CA ILE A 30 7.94 19.62 0.85
C ILE A 30 8.46 19.91 2.26
N THR A 31 8.88 18.88 2.96
CA THR A 31 10.00 19.06 3.89
C THR A 31 11.26 19.00 3.04
N SER A 32 11.92 20.13 2.84
CA SER A 32 13.21 20.26 2.16
C SER A 32 14.37 19.65 2.95
N GLU A 33 14.12 18.59 3.71
CA GLU A 33 15.13 17.85 4.43
C GLU A 33 15.35 16.53 3.70
N ILE A 34 16.57 16.40 3.20
CA ILE A 34 17.28 15.17 2.86
C ILE A 34 16.59 13.96 3.49
N ALA A 35 16.24 12.95 2.68
CA ALA A 35 15.65 11.69 3.11
C ALA A 35 16.26 11.27 4.47
N PRO A 36 15.51 11.34 5.59
CA PRO A 36 16.05 11.02 6.90
C PRO A 36 16.63 9.62 6.82
N MET A 37 17.85 9.43 7.34
CA MET A 37 18.77 8.31 7.11
C MET A 37 18.11 6.92 7.22
N ALA A 38 17.37 6.54 6.18
CA ALA A 38 16.45 5.40 6.08
C ALA A 38 17.13 4.02 6.08
N TRP A 39 18.44 3.98 6.30
CA TRP A 39 19.25 2.77 6.34
C TRP A 39 19.77 2.47 7.76
N HIS A 40 19.46 3.33 8.74
CA HIS A 40 20.00 3.26 10.10
C HIS A 40 18.94 3.01 11.18
N SER A 41 17.72 2.61 10.80
CA SER A 41 16.66 2.32 11.79
C SER A 41 16.57 0.85 12.21
N SER A 42 17.54 0.00 11.84
CA SER A 42 17.57 -1.40 12.26
C SER A 42 17.50 -1.56 13.79
N GLY A 43 16.89 -2.65 14.26
CA GLY A 43 16.76 -2.97 15.68
C GLY A 43 17.13 -4.43 16.00
N SER A 44 17.20 -4.78 17.28
CA SER A 44 17.36 -6.18 17.72
C SER A 44 16.00 -6.88 17.94
N THR A 45 14.96 -6.09 18.14
CA THR A 45 13.56 -6.50 18.29
C THR A 45 12.65 -5.63 17.42
N ASN A 46 11.37 -6.01 17.24
CA ASN A 46 10.38 -5.17 16.57
C ASN A 46 10.23 -3.81 17.27
N THR A 47 10.22 -3.82 18.62
CA THR A 47 10.15 -2.61 19.43
C THR A 47 11.33 -1.67 19.19
N ASP A 48 12.56 -2.21 19.14
CA ASP A 48 13.76 -1.39 18.85
C ASP A 48 13.72 -0.79 17.46
N LEU A 49 13.32 -1.60 16.46
CA LEU A 49 13.16 -1.15 15.08
C LEU A 49 12.18 0.03 15.02
N VAL A 50 11.00 -0.10 15.62
CA VAL A 50 10.00 0.97 15.62
C VAL A 50 10.49 2.19 16.41
N ALA A 51 11.16 1.99 17.55
CA ALA A 51 11.75 3.09 18.32
C ALA A 51 12.78 3.87 17.50
N ASN A 52 13.63 3.18 16.73
CA ASN A 52 14.61 3.80 15.85
C ASN A 52 13.98 4.50 14.64
N LEU A 53 12.88 3.97 14.09
CA LEU A 53 12.09 4.66 13.06
C LEU A 53 11.48 5.97 13.61
N CYS A 54 10.94 5.95 14.84
CA CYS A 54 10.47 7.17 15.50
C CYS A 54 11.59 8.17 15.78
N LYS A 55 12.74 7.70 16.30
CA LYS A 55 13.92 8.54 16.58
C LYS A 55 14.43 9.27 15.34
N ASN A 56 14.34 8.60 14.18
CA ASN A 56 14.76 9.15 12.89
C ASN A 56 13.63 9.89 12.15
N SER A 57 12.52 10.22 12.82
CA SER A 57 11.39 10.97 12.26
C SER A 57 10.70 10.34 11.05
N LEU A 58 10.84 9.01 10.88
CA LEU A 58 10.18 8.22 9.84
C LEU A 58 8.76 7.80 10.23
N ILE A 59 8.51 7.66 11.54
CA ILE A 59 7.17 7.51 12.11
C ILE A 59 6.89 8.74 12.97
N LYS A 60 5.79 9.43 12.66
CA LYS A 60 5.38 10.69 13.29
C LYS A 60 4.05 10.53 14.01
N SER A 61 3.14 9.71 13.49
CA SER A 61 1.81 9.54 14.06
C SER A 61 1.72 8.32 14.98
N GLN A 62 0.96 8.49 16.08
CA GLN A 62 0.77 7.45 17.08
C GLN A 62 0.13 6.19 16.50
N LYS A 63 -0.85 6.34 15.59
CA LYS A 63 -1.51 5.22 14.90
C LYS A 63 -0.55 4.36 14.06
N VAL A 64 0.43 4.97 13.39
CA VAL A 64 1.43 4.24 12.58
C VAL A 64 2.41 3.52 13.50
N LYS A 65 2.86 4.20 14.56
CA LYS A 65 3.70 3.58 15.60
C LYS A 65 3.02 2.37 16.20
N GLU A 66 1.76 2.49 16.61
CA GLU A 66 0.99 1.39 17.20
C GLU A 66 0.80 0.23 16.23
N ALA A 67 0.45 0.50 14.97
CA ALA A 67 0.36 -0.56 13.97
C ALA A 67 1.69 -1.32 13.80
N MET A 68 2.79 -0.61 13.61
CA MET A 68 4.09 -1.27 13.40
C MET A 68 4.62 -1.98 14.66
N LEU A 69 4.25 -1.53 15.87
CA LEU A 69 4.55 -2.26 17.11
C LEU A 69 3.73 -3.54 17.24
N ASN A 70 2.45 -3.49 16.87
CA ASN A 70 1.51 -4.60 17.02
C ASN A 70 1.50 -5.57 15.83
N VAL A 71 2.22 -5.29 14.75
CA VAL A 71 2.39 -6.21 13.62
C VAL A 71 3.86 -6.57 13.54
N ASP A 72 4.23 -7.74 14.07
CA ASP A 72 5.64 -8.10 14.25
C ASP A 72 6.22 -8.60 12.93
N ARG A 73 7.15 -7.81 12.36
CA ARG A 73 7.77 -8.06 11.06
C ARG A 73 8.36 -9.46 10.92
N LYS A 74 8.80 -10.12 12.01
CA LYS A 74 9.41 -11.46 11.94
C LYS A 74 8.50 -12.51 11.30
N HIS A 75 7.18 -12.33 11.38
CA HIS A 75 6.21 -13.26 10.80
C HIS A 75 6.05 -13.11 9.27
N TYR A 76 6.70 -12.12 8.66
CA TYR A 76 6.46 -11.71 7.28
C TYR A 76 7.71 -11.77 6.38
N ILE A 77 8.81 -12.33 6.88
CA ILE A 77 10.12 -12.30 6.19
C ILE A 77 10.38 -13.50 5.26
N GLY A 78 9.37 -14.35 5.05
CA GLY A 78 9.52 -15.59 4.28
C GLY A 78 10.55 -16.52 4.91
N ASP A 79 11.44 -17.06 4.09
CA ASP A 79 12.48 -18.01 4.51
C ASP A 79 13.77 -17.31 5.00
N SER A 80 13.75 -15.98 5.16
CA SER A 80 14.89 -15.22 5.66
C SER A 80 15.20 -15.58 7.12
N PRO A 81 16.48 -15.58 7.54
CA PRO A 81 16.84 -15.86 8.93
C PRO A 81 16.21 -14.87 9.92
N ALA A 82 15.75 -15.36 11.07
CA ALA A 82 15.17 -14.50 12.11
C ALA A 82 16.13 -13.37 12.58
N SER A 83 17.44 -13.58 12.50
CA SER A 83 18.48 -12.59 12.85
C SER A 83 18.46 -11.34 11.96
N VAL A 84 17.81 -11.38 10.79
CA VAL A 84 17.67 -10.23 9.89
C VAL A 84 16.29 -9.59 9.92
N ALA A 85 15.35 -10.12 10.71
CA ALA A 85 13.94 -9.72 10.71
C ALA A 85 13.72 -8.22 10.90
N TYR A 86 14.55 -7.60 11.73
CA TYR A 86 14.43 -6.20 12.15
C TYR A 86 15.49 -5.28 11.54
N ARG A 87 16.16 -5.74 10.47
CA ARG A 87 17.02 -4.88 9.67
C ARG A 87 16.16 -3.94 8.82
N ASP A 88 16.56 -2.67 8.74
CA ASP A 88 15.89 -1.68 7.91
C ASP A 88 16.30 -1.82 6.43
N THR A 89 15.93 -2.95 5.84
CA THR A 89 16.27 -3.35 4.47
C THR A 89 15.17 -4.24 3.89
N PRO A 90 15.00 -4.29 2.56
CA PRO A 90 14.13 -5.28 1.93
C PRO A 90 14.66 -6.70 2.18
N LEU A 91 13.76 -7.67 2.31
CA LEU A 91 14.09 -9.10 2.45
C LEU A 91 13.32 -9.91 1.41
N SER A 92 13.95 -10.95 0.84
CA SER A 92 13.28 -11.86 -0.10
C SER A 92 12.18 -12.64 0.61
N ILE A 93 11.04 -12.81 -0.06
CA ILE A 93 9.91 -13.64 0.37
C ILE A 93 9.61 -14.78 -0.61
N GLY A 94 10.53 -15.03 -1.55
CA GLY A 94 10.38 -15.97 -2.65
C GLY A 94 9.64 -15.36 -3.85
N ASN A 95 9.56 -16.13 -4.96
CA ASN A 95 8.84 -15.74 -6.19
C ASN A 95 9.26 -14.37 -6.76
N ASN A 96 10.56 -14.05 -6.67
CA ASN A 96 11.13 -12.77 -7.11
C ASN A 96 10.47 -11.53 -6.48
N ALA A 97 9.89 -11.71 -5.29
CA ALA A 97 9.30 -10.65 -4.49
C ALA A 97 10.11 -10.41 -3.21
N THR A 98 9.98 -9.19 -2.69
CA THR A 98 10.60 -8.77 -1.44
C THR A 98 9.56 -8.13 -0.54
N ILE A 99 9.64 -8.39 0.77
CA ILE A 99 9.02 -7.49 1.74
C ILE A 99 9.83 -6.18 1.76
N SER A 100 9.17 -5.04 1.56
CA SER A 100 9.82 -3.72 1.55
C SER A 100 10.51 -3.41 2.88
N ALA A 101 11.51 -2.52 2.85
CA ALA A 101 12.19 -2.05 4.05
C ALA A 101 11.19 -1.41 5.06
N PRO A 102 11.39 -1.58 6.37
CA PRO A 102 10.58 -0.98 7.41
C PRO A 102 10.32 0.52 7.24
N HIS A 103 11.34 1.34 6.90
CA HIS A 103 11.12 2.77 6.68
C HIS A 103 10.13 3.06 5.54
N MET A 104 10.08 2.20 4.52
CA MET A 104 9.19 2.39 3.38
C MET A 104 7.74 2.10 3.76
N HIS A 105 7.51 1.08 4.58
CA HIS A 105 6.18 0.84 5.17
C HIS A 105 5.75 1.99 6.07
N ALA A 106 6.62 2.45 6.97
CA ALA A 106 6.35 3.61 7.82
C ALA A 106 5.95 4.83 6.99
N TRP A 107 6.72 5.14 5.96
CA TRP A 107 6.48 6.30 5.10
C TRP A 107 5.16 6.18 4.34
N CYS A 108 4.88 5.03 3.72
CA CYS A 108 3.62 4.83 3.00
C CYS A 108 2.41 4.90 3.94
N LEU A 109 2.51 4.35 5.16
CA LEU A 109 1.46 4.44 6.18
C LEU A 109 1.18 5.89 6.60
N GLU A 110 2.21 6.72 6.76
CA GLU A 110 2.04 8.15 7.05
C GLU A 110 1.40 8.89 5.85
N LEU A 111 1.85 8.62 4.63
CA LEU A 111 1.32 9.26 3.42
C LEU A 111 -0.14 8.92 3.12
N MET A 112 -0.63 7.76 3.57
CA MET A 112 -2.03 7.35 3.41
C MET A 112 -3.00 8.07 4.35
N GLU A 113 -2.52 8.68 5.44
CA GLU A 113 -3.35 9.44 6.39
C GLU A 113 -4.58 8.66 6.95
N LEU A 114 -4.48 7.34 7.06
CA LEU A 114 -5.59 6.43 7.41
C LEU A 114 -6.32 6.77 8.70
N LYS A 115 -7.63 6.54 8.74
CA LYS A 115 -8.53 6.78 9.86
C LYS A 115 -9.32 5.51 10.19
N LEU A 116 -9.85 5.46 11.41
CA LEU A 116 -10.80 4.43 11.80
C LEU A 116 -12.01 4.43 10.85
N GLY A 117 -12.46 3.24 10.45
CA GLY A 117 -13.56 3.06 9.52
C GLY A 117 -13.15 3.10 8.04
N ASN A 118 -11.90 3.42 7.71
CA ASN A 118 -11.48 3.48 6.32
C ASN A 118 -11.49 2.10 5.63
N ARG A 119 -11.79 2.13 4.34
CA ARG A 119 -11.61 1.00 3.43
C ARG A 119 -10.35 1.22 2.60
N VAL A 120 -9.45 0.27 2.62
CA VAL A 120 -8.12 0.42 2.01
C VAL A 120 -7.74 -0.79 1.15
N LEU A 121 -6.92 -0.55 0.13
CA LEU A 121 -6.43 -1.57 -0.80
C LEU A 121 -4.91 -1.57 -0.88
N ASP A 122 -4.30 -2.74 -0.76
CA ASP A 122 -2.86 -2.99 -0.89
C ASP A 122 -2.60 -3.87 -2.13
N ILE A 123 -2.10 -3.26 -3.20
CA ILE A 123 -1.78 -3.96 -4.45
C ILE A 123 -0.36 -4.50 -4.42
N GLY A 124 -0.22 -5.78 -4.74
CA GLY A 124 1.05 -6.50 -4.53
C GLY A 124 1.27 -6.75 -3.04
N SER A 125 0.24 -7.25 -2.36
CA SER A 125 0.24 -7.41 -0.89
C SER A 125 1.35 -8.33 -0.38
N GLY A 126 1.93 -9.19 -1.24
CA GLY A 126 3.18 -9.91 -0.98
C GLY A 126 3.16 -10.73 0.30
N SER A 127 3.90 -10.28 1.32
CA SER A 127 3.95 -10.98 2.61
C SER A 127 2.70 -10.77 3.48
N GLY A 128 1.86 -9.77 3.18
CA GLY A 128 0.70 -9.36 3.98
C GLY A 128 1.01 -8.36 5.10
N TYR A 129 2.27 -7.97 5.29
CA TYR A 129 2.68 -7.08 6.40
C TYR A 129 1.97 -5.73 6.35
N LEU A 130 2.00 -5.07 5.20
CA LEU A 130 1.42 -3.74 5.08
C LEU A 130 -0.11 -3.81 5.17
N THR A 131 -0.74 -4.82 4.58
CA THR A 131 -2.17 -5.09 4.72
C THR A 131 -2.57 -5.26 6.20
N ALA A 132 -1.78 -5.98 7.00
CA ALA A 132 -2.04 -6.12 8.44
C ALA A 132 -1.89 -4.79 9.21
N CYS A 133 -0.84 -4.00 8.90
CA CYS A 133 -0.69 -2.66 9.46
C CYS A 133 -1.87 -1.75 9.11
N MET A 134 -2.33 -1.79 7.85
CA MET A 134 -3.52 -1.06 7.41
C MET A 134 -4.77 -1.50 8.19
N ALA A 135 -5.02 -2.81 8.29
CA ALA A 135 -6.15 -3.37 9.04
C ALA A 135 -6.13 -2.93 10.52
N HIS A 136 -4.94 -2.89 11.15
CA HIS A 136 -4.80 -2.38 12.50
C HIS A 136 -5.23 -0.91 12.61
N ILE A 137 -4.78 -0.03 11.70
CA ILE A 137 -5.06 1.41 11.76
C ILE A 137 -6.53 1.72 11.50
N VAL A 138 -7.17 1.02 10.55
CA VAL A 138 -8.57 1.30 10.19
C VAL A 138 -9.56 0.73 11.21
N GLY A 139 -9.12 -0.17 12.09
CA GLY A 139 -9.91 -0.73 13.17
C GLY A 139 -11.12 -1.56 12.71
N SER A 140 -11.89 -2.09 13.65
CA SER A 140 -12.97 -3.06 13.39
C SER A 140 -14.11 -2.55 12.50
N ASN A 141 -14.26 -1.23 12.35
CA ASN A 141 -15.27 -0.60 11.48
C ASN A 141 -14.73 -0.33 10.07
N GLY A 142 -13.43 -0.48 9.84
CA GLY A 142 -12.79 -0.38 8.53
C GLY A 142 -12.44 -1.77 7.99
N HIS A 143 -11.83 -1.81 6.80
CA HIS A 143 -11.39 -3.08 6.20
C HIS A 143 -10.20 -2.90 5.28
N ALA A 144 -9.19 -3.75 5.40
CA ALA A 144 -8.03 -3.77 4.52
C ALA A 144 -8.12 -4.93 3.52
N TYR A 145 -8.13 -4.59 2.23
CA TYR A 145 -8.04 -5.56 1.15
C TYR A 145 -6.60 -5.62 0.66
N GLY A 146 -6.06 -6.81 0.46
CA GLY A 146 -4.82 -7.04 -0.26
C GLY A 146 -5.11 -7.81 -1.54
N ILE A 147 -4.44 -7.48 -2.64
CA ILE A 147 -4.49 -8.24 -3.88
C ILE A 147 -3.08 -8.66 -4.29
N GLU A 148 -2.92 -9.92 -4.66
CA GLU A 148 -1.63 -10.55 -5.00
C GLU A 148 -1.83 -11.56 -6.12
N HIS A 149 -0.99 -11.51 -7.16
CA HIS A 149 -1.12 -12.37 -8.34
C HIS A 149 -0.35 -13.68 -8.24
N VAL A 150 0.55 -13.84 -7.27
CA VAL A 150 1.28 -15.09 -7.02
C VAL A 150 0.51 -15.95 -6.00
N PRO A 151 -0.04 -17.13 -6.40
CA PRO A 151 -0.88 -17.95 -5.51
C PRO A 151 -0.17 -18.38 -4.21
N ASP A 152 1.13 -18.62 -4.27
CA ASP A 152 1.92 -19.00 -3.09
C ASP A 152 2.08 -17.83 -2.11
N LEU A 153 2.22 -16.59 -2.60
CA LEU A 153 2.27 -15.40 -1.74
C LEU A 153 0.90 -15.09 -1.14
N VAL A 154 -0.20 -15.36 -1.85
CA VAL A 154 -1.57 -15.28 -1.29
C VAL A 154 -1.72 -16.23 -0.09
N LYS A 155 -1.28 -17.49 -0.23
CA LYS A 155 -1.34 -18.47 0.87
C LYS A 155 -0.45 -18.05 2.04
N LYS A 156 0.80 -17.66 1.76
CA LYS A 156 1.77 -17.22 2.77
C LYS A 156 1.27 -16.00 3.53
N SER A 157 0.79 -14.95 2.84
CA SER A 157 0.29 -13.74 3.50
C SER A 157 -0.88 -14.01 4.43
N ARG A 158 -1.87 -14.80 4.00
CA ARG A 158 -2.98 -15.24 4.87
C ARG A 158 -2.48 -15.96 6.13
N SER A 159 -1.51 -16.87 5.96
CA SER A 159 -0.91 -17.59 7.09
C SER A 159 -0.12 -16.68 8.03
N ASN A 160 0.65 -15.74 7.48
CA ASN A 160 1.46 -14.79 8.25
C ASN A 160 0.57 -13.92 9.14
N ILE A 161 -0.46 -13.29 8.56
CA ILE A 161 -1.39 -12.42 9.30
C ILE A 161 -2.13 -13.22 10.36
N ALA A 162 -2.62 -14.42 10.04
CA ALA A 162 -3.34 -15.27 11.00
C ALA A 162 -2.45 -15.74 12.17
N THR A 163 -1.14 -15.92 11.93
CA THR A 163 -0.16 -16.35 12.95
C THR A 163 0.22 -15.19 13.86
N ASP A 164 0.53 -14.02 13.28
CA ASP A 164 0.93 -12.82 14.01
C ASP A 164 -0.25 -12.21 14.77
N ARG A 165 -1.40 -12.09 14.10
CA ARG A 165 -2.59 -11.36 14.56
C ARG A 165 -3.88 -12.17 14.41
N PRO A 166 -4.04 -13.26 15.18
CA PRO A 166 -5.25 -14.06 15.17
C PRO A 166 -6.50 -13.27 15.62
N ASP A 167 -6.33 -12.17 16.35
CA ASP A 167 -7.38 -11.25 16.78
C ASP A 167 -7.86 -10.30 15.66
N LEU A 168 -7.04 -10.05 14.64
CA LEU A 168 -7.35 -9.14 13.55
C LEU A 168 -8.24 -9.82 12.52
N LYS A 169 -9.47 -9.30 12.32
CA LYS A 169 -10.51 -9.92 11.47
C LYS A 169 -10.92 -9.08 10.25
N ASN A 170 -10.53 -7.82 10.22
CA ASN A 170 -10.95 -6.82 9.24
C ASN A 170 -9.98 -6.75 8.05
N TRP A 171 -9.59 -7.90 7.53
CA TRP A 171 -8.71 -7.99 6.36
C TRP A 171 -9.15 -9.09 5.39
N THR A 172 -8.78 -8.94 4.12
CA THR A 172 -9.01 -9.95 3.08
C THR A 172 -7.89 -9.91 2.07
N ILE A 173 -7.26 -11.07 1.80
CA ILE A 173 -6.30 -11.20 0.70
C ILE A 173 -6.99 -11.91 -0.47
N VAL A 174 -6.95 -11.32 -1.66
CA VAL A 174 -7.52 -11.84 -2.90
C VAL A 174 -6.41 -12.22 -3.87
N GLU A 175 -6.57 -13.36 -4.55
CA GLU A 175 -5.70 -13.71 -5.67
C GLU A 175 -6.21 -13.02 -6.94
N GLY A 176 -5.36 -12.25 -7.61
CA GLY A 176 -5.76 -11.55 -8.83
C GLY A 176 -4.76 -10.50 -9.31
N ASP A 177 -5.06 -9.92 -10.48
CA ASP A 177 -4.27 -8.85 -11.08
C ASP A 177 -4.60 -7.50 -10.44
N GLY A 178 -3.69 -6.98 -9.63
CA GLY A 178 -3.85 -5.70 -8.97
C GLY A 178 -3.87 -4.48 -9.89
N ARG A 179 -3.48 -4.60 -11.16
CA ARG A 179 -3.55 -3.47 -12.13
C ARG A 179 -4.99 -3.04 -12.40
N ASP A 180 -5.95 -3.94 -12.23
CA ASP A 180 -7.37 -3.67 -12.33
C ASP A 180 -8.00 -3.23 -11.00
N GLY A 181 -7.21 -3.20 -9.92
CA GLY A 181 -7.70 -2.95 -8.57
C GLY A 181 -8.65 -4.04 -8.10
N LEU A 182 -9.63 -3.66 -7.27
CA LEU A 182 -10.63 -4.59 -6.75
C LEU A 182 -12.00 -3.88 -6.70
N ILE A 183 -12.57 -3.70 -7.90
CA ILE A 183 -13.69 -2.79 -8.15
C ILE A 183 -14.93 -3.06 -7.29
N ASP A 184 -15.22 -4.33 -6.97
CA ASP A 184 -16.40 -4.73 -6.20
C ASP A 184 -16.41 -4.19 -4.76
N HIS A 185 -15.23 -3.78 -4.26
CA HIS A 185 -15.07 -3.21 -2.93
C HIS A 185 -14.73 -1.71 -2.95
N ALA A 186 -14.63 -1.09 -4.12
CA ALA A 186 -14.50 0.36 -4.25
C ALA A 186 -15.75 1.07 -3.68
N PRO A 187 -15.67 2.36 -3.30
CA PRO A 187 -14.46 3.19 -3.29
C PRO A 187 -13.53 2.93 -2.10
N TYR A 188 -12.25 3.31 -2.26
CA TYR A 188 -11.20 3.20 -1.24
C TYR A 188 -10.73 4.56 -0.72
N ASP A 189 -10.63 4.70 0.60
CA ASP A 189 -10.02 5.86 1.23
C ASP A 189 -8.51 5.93 0.97
N ALA A 190 -7.86 4.78 0.84
CA ALA A 190 -6.48 4.71 0.39
C ALA A 190 -6.21 3.46 -0.46
N ILE A 191 -5.35 3.62 -1.47
CA ILE A 191 -4.77 2.53 -2.25
C ILE A 191 -3.26 2.67 -2.18
N HIS A 192 -2.57 1.60 -1.82
CA HIS A 192 -1.12 1.48 -1.93
C HIS A 192 -0.77 0.51 -3.06
N VAL A 193 0.28 0.81 -3.82
CA VAL A 193 0.83 -0.10 -4.82
C VAL A 193 2.26 -0.44 -4.43
N GLY A 194 2.49 -1.68 -3.98
CA GLY A 194 3.78 -2.21 -3.55
C GLY A 194 4.72 -2.62 -4.69
N ALA A 195 4.43 -2.17 -5.92
CA ALA A 195 5.21 -2.47 -7.11
C ALA A 195 5.17 -1.28 -8.08
N ALA A 196 6.25 -1.03 -8.82
CA ALA A 196 6.36 0.11 -9.72
C ALA A 196 5.50 -0.09 -10.96
N ALA A 197 4.50 0.77 -11.13
CA ALA A 197 3.72 0.84 -12.37
C ALA A 197 4.54 1.54 -13.47
N SER A 198 4.44 1.06 -14.70
CA SER A 198 5.14 1.69 -15.84
C SER A 198 4.60 3.09 -16.16
N GLU A 199 3.33 3.34 -15.83
CA GLU A 199 2.61 4.59 -16.03
C GLU A 199 1.63 4.81 -14.88
N VAL A 200 1.01 5.99 -14.82
CA VAL A 200 0.01 6.31 -13.78
C VAL A 200 -1.18 5.35 -13.91
N PRO A 201 -1.55 4.60 -12.85
CA PRO A 201 -2.58 3.57 -12.96
C PRO A 201 -3.98 4.17 -12.84
N PHE A 202 -4.52 4.67 -13.95
CA PHE A 202 -5.81 5.37 -13.99
C PHE A 202 -7.00 4.54 -13.45
N LYS A 203 -7.00 3.22 -13.67
CA LYS A 203 -8.04 2.32 -13.13
C LYS A 203 -8.10 2.37 -11.60
N LEU A 204 -6.97 2.57 -10.93
CA LEU A 204 -6.90 2.67 -9.48
C LEU A 204 -7.35 4.05 -9.00
N LEU A 205 -7.00 5.11 -9.71
CA LEU A 205 -7.50 6.47 -9.41
C LEU A 205 -9.03 6.53 -9.42
N GLN A 206 -9.67 5.83 -10.35
CA GLN A 206 -11.13 5.75 -10.46
C GLN A 206 -11.78 5.04 -9.25
N GLN A 207 -11.05 4.16 -8.57
CA GLN A 207 -11.51 3.43 -7.39
C GLN A 207 -11.28 4.19 -6.08
N LEU A 208 -10.61 5.35 -6.11
CA LEU A 208 -10.45 6.19 -4.92
C LEU A 208 -11.77 6.81 -4.48
N HIS A 209 -11.96 6.95 -3.18
CA HIS A 209 -13.03 7.71 -2.58
C HIS A 209 -13.00 9.16 -3.09
N PRO A 210 -14.13 9.70 -3.58
CA PRO A 210 -14.16 11.03 -4.19
C PRO A 210 -13.81 12.14 -3.19
N ASN A 211 -14.06 11.94 -1.90
CA ASN A 211 -13.79 12.96 -0.89
C ASN A 211 -12.47 12.66 -0.15
N GLY A 212 -11.34 12.88 -0.82
CA GLY A 212 -10.02 12.80 -0.23
C GLY A 212 -9.34 11.44 -0.28
N GLY A 213 -9.79 10.51 -1.13
CA GLY A 213 -9.12 9.22 -1.32
C GLY A 213 -7.70 9.39 -1.84
N ARG A 214 -6.76 8.55 -1.37
CA ARG A 214 -5.33 8.70 -1.66
C ARG A 214 -4.75 7.47 -2.35
N LEU A 215 -4.03 7.65 -3.45
CA LEU A 215 -3.23 6.59 -4.08
C LEU A 215 -1.74 6.86 -3.86
N ILE A 216 -1.04 5.90 -3.27
CA ILE A 216 0.41 5.91 -3.07
C ILE A 216 0.98 4.87 -4.02
N THR A 217 1.72 5.31 -5.04
CA THR A 217 2.25 4.38 -6.06
C THR A 217 3.61 4.83 -6.56
N PRO A 218 4.59 3.92 -6.69
CA PRO A 218 5.77 4.16 -7.49
C PRO A 218 5.40 4.13 -8.97
N VAL A 219 5.89 5.10 -9.73
CA VAL A 219 5.68 5.19 -11.18
C VAL A 219 7.03 5.37 -11.87
N GLY A 220 7.28 4.57 -12.90
CA GLY A 220 8.48 4.60 -13.73
C GLY A 220 9.03 3.21 -14.03
N LYS A 221 9.88 3.10 -15.06
CA LYS A 221 10.55 1.84 -15.43
C LYS A 221 11.96 1.77 -14.84
N LEU A 222 12.83 2.69 -15.26
CA LEU A 222 14.23 2.80 -14.80
C LEU A 222 14.35 3.81 -13.66
N ASP A 223 13.90 5.04 -13.92
CA ASP A 223 13.80 6.10 -12.91
C ASP A 223 12.39 6.10 -12.31
N GLN A 224 12.26 5.49 -11.14
CA GLN A 224 10.99 5.38 -10.43
C GLN A 224 10.88 6.49 -9.40
N ASN A 225 9.70 7.11 -9.33
CA ASN A 225 9.38 8.07 -8.28
C ASN A 225 8.12 7.63 -7.55
N LEU A 226 8.11 7.81 -6.23
CA LEU A 226 6.93 7.63 -5.41
C LEU A 226 6.02 8.85 -5.57
N TYR A 227 4.76 8.61 -5.92
CA TYR A 227 3.74 9.63 -6.04
C TYR A 227 2.62 9.43 -5.02
N VAL A 228 2.03 10.53 -4.59
CA VAL A 228 0.74 10.58 -3.90
C VAL A 228 -0.25 11.28 -4.82
N PHE A 229 -1.34 10.62 -5.11
CA PHE A 229 -2.49 11.21 -5.80
C PHE A 229 -3.62 11.36 -4.79
N VAL A 230 -4.27 12.52 -4.77
CA VAL A 230 -5.40 12.80 -3.88
C VAL A 230 -6.61 13.15 -4.73
N ARG A 231 -7.70 12.41 -4.53
CA ARG A 231 -8.97 12.64 -5.23
C ARG A 231 -9.82 13.67 -4.51
N ASP A 232 -10.26 14.67 -5.25
CA ASP A 232 -11.19 15.70 -4.82
C ASP A 232 -12.32 15.79 -5.86
N GLN A 233 -13.38 15.02 -5.61
CA GLN A 233 -14.50 14.78 -6.51
C GLN A 233 -14.03 14.20 -7.85
N GLU A 234 -14.04 15.03 -8.90
CA GLU A 234 -13.60 14.69 -10.26
C GLU A 234 -12.13 15.03 -10.51
N LYS A 235 -11.50 15.81 -9.63
CA LYS A 235 -10.12 16.27 -9.77
C LYS A 235 -9.16 15.32 -9.07
N ILE A 236 -7.98 15.17 -9.66
CA ILE A 236 -6.86 14.45 -9.03
C ILE A 236 -5.70 15.41 -8.87
N LYS A 237 -5.28 15.63 -7.62
CA LYS A 237 -4.03 16.33 -7.30
C LYS A 237 -2.90 15.32 -7.26
N GLN A 238 -1.79 15.63 -7.92
CA GLN A 238 -0.61 14.76 -7.96
C GLN A 238 0.58 15.42 -7.25
N HIS A 239 1.23 14.66 -6.38
CA HIS A 239 2.44 15.08 -5.67
C HIS A 239 3.56 14.06 -5.87
N ARG A 240 4.70 14.52 -6.39
CA ARG A 240 5.94 13.72 -6.44
C ARG A 240 6.62 13.80 -5.08
N ILE A 241 6.91 12.66 -4.47
CA ILE A 241 7.54 12.60 -3.15
C ILE A 241 9.06 12.47 -3.27
N THR A 242 9.55 11.37 -3.86
CA THR A 242 11.01 11.12 -3.99
C THR A 242 11.28 10.05 -5.05
N GLY A 243 12.56 9.87 -5.40
CA GLY A 243 13.02 8.70 -6.15
C GLY A 243 13.02 7.44 -5.28
N VAL A 244 12.60 6.31 -5.84
CA VAL A 244 12.51 5.01 -5.15
C VAL A 244 12.96 3.87 -6.07
N ARG A 245 13.05 2.65 -5.52
CA ARG A 245 13.26 1.44 -6.31
C ARG A 245 12.38 0.31 -5.76
N TYR A 246 11.41 -0.08 -6.57
CA TYR A 246 10.42 -1.12 -6.31
C TYR A 246 10.53 -2.22 -7.38
N VAL A 247 10.06 -3.41 -7.04
CA VAL A 247 9.83 -4.48 -8.02
C VAL A 247 8.77 -4.02 -9.03
N PRO A 248 8.84 -4.41 -10.32
CA PRO A 248 7.86 -3.96 -11.30
C PRO A 248 6.47 -4.56 -11.08
N LEU A 249 5.43 -3.74 -11.24
CA LEU A 249 4.04 -4.21 -11.38
C LEU A 249 3.89 -4.79 -12.80
N THR A 250 3.78 -6.11 -12.91
CA THR A 250 3.99 -6.82 -14.18
C THR A 250 3.14 -8.08 -14.28
N ASP A 251 3.23 -8.78 -15.40
CA ASP A 251 2.55 -10.06 -15.59
C ASP A 251 3.19 -11.15 -14.73
N LEU A 252 2.37 -12.05 -14.19
CA LEU A 252 2.80 -13.16 -13.34
C LEU A 252 3.95 -13.97 -13.97
N GLN A 253 3.83 -14.33 -15.25
CA GLN A 253 4.86 -15.09 -15.95
C GLN A 253 6.19 -14.35 -15.96
N LEU A 254 6.19 -13.04 -16.29
CA LEU A 254 7.40 -12.23 -16.33
C LEU A 254 8.04 -12.07 -14.95
N GLN A 255 7.26 -12.04 -13.87
CA GLN A 255 7.81 -12.04 -12.52
C GLN A 255 8.51 -13.36 -12.20
N LEU A 256 7.87 -14.50 -12.52
CA LEU A 256 8.39 -15.82 -12.16
C LEU A 256 9.57 -16.28 -13.02
N THR A 257 9.70 -15.78 -14.25
CA THR A 257 10.79 -16.16 -15.18
C THR A 257 12.00 -15.23 -15.12
N LYS A 258 11.99 -14.21 -14.25
CA LYS A 258 13.20 -13.41 -14.02
C LYS A 258 14.26 -14.28 -13.35
N GLU A 259 15.24 -14.68 -14.14
CA GLU A 259 16.57 -15.08 -13.67
C GLU A 259 17.37 -13.86 -13.19
#